data_AF-A0A9W6RPX5-F1
#
_entry.id   AF-A0A9W6RPX5-F1
#
_cell.length_a   1.000
_cell.length_b   1.000
_cell.length_c   1.000
_cell.angle_alpha   90.00
_cell.angle_beta   90.00
_cell.angle_gamma   90.00
#
_symmetry.space_group_name_H-M   'P 1'
#
loop_
_entity.id
_entity.type
_entity.pdbx_description
1 polymer ?
#
loop_
_entity_poly.entity_id
_entity_poly.type
_entity_poly.pdbx_seq_one_letter_code
_entity_poly.pdbx_strand_id
1 'polypeptide(L)'
;MPDSWEVSVGRLEADMRKLIRGWVTAACREWSYPNVSEPYFDAVYERLPVGVRTLVASGHRDELIKPVGGYRFTLQGLPPGKGPYAWVSRNEQAQAPAINWEYLIQAAEYARVYGTLSPKGYLIAVEDRLMDITVSDPDGALRWYIEVKERAIDIPGLVDRIGTYGHEGVDLNAPDRGNDALRKAKYLIQYRPVYLSISAIGLRRDFQVAYAAGNRFALIDDMVPLI
;
A
#
# COMPACT_ATOMS: atom_id res chain seq x y z
N MET A 1 -25.76 25.20 1.05
CA MET A 1 -24.33 25.34 1.33
C MET A 1 -23.73 23.96 1.15
N PRO A 2 -22.57 23.78 0.48
CA PRO A 2 -21.96 22.46 0.40
C PRO A 2 -21.64 21.96 1.81
N ASP A 3 -21.83 20.67 2.06
CA ASP A 3 -21.50 20.08 3.35
C ASP A 3 -19.99 20.21 3.61
N SER A 4 -19.60 20.45 4.86
CA SER A 4 -18.20 20.66 5.26
C SER A 4 -17.26 19.53 4.82
N TRP A 5 -17.81 18.32 4.68
CA TRP A 5 -17.12 17.16 4.14
C TRP A 5 -16.83 17.27 2.65
N GLU A 6 -17.78 17.73 1.82
CA GLU A 6 -17.58 17.90 0.37
C GLU A 6 -16.49 18.93 0.08
N VAL A 7 -16.46 20.02 0.86
CA VAL A 7 -15.42 21.06 0.76
C VAL A 7 -14.04 20.48 1.13
N SER A 8 -13.98 19.59 2.12
CA SER A 8 -12.73 18.92 2.52
C SER A 8 -12.22 17.94 1.47
N VAL A 9 -13.10 17.13 0.87
CA VAL A 9 -12.72 16.18 -0.19
C VAL A 9 -12.26 16.93 -1.43
N GLY A 10 -13.01 17.94 -1.88
CA GLY A 10 -12.62 18.75 -3.05
C GLY A 10 -11.25 19.42 -2.90
N ARG A 11 -10.89 19.86 -1.69
CA ARG A 11 -9.56 20.39 -1.41
C ARG A 11 -8.46 19.33 -1.54
N LEU A 12 -8.66 18.15 -0.93
CA LEU A 12 -7.70 17.04 -1.02
C LEU A 12 -7.51 16.54 -2.46
N GLU A 13 -8.59 16.54 -3.26
CA GLU A 13 -8.53 16.20 -4.66
C GLU A 13 -7.70 17.21 -5.48
N ALA A 14 -7.85 18.51 -5.22
CA ALA A 14 -7.02 19.54 -5.82
C ALA A 14 -5.55 19.43 -5.40
N ASP A 15 -5.30 19.14 -4.13
CA ASP A 15 -3.95 18.91 -3.60
C ASP A 15 -3.28 17.72 -4.27
N MET A 16 -4.02 16.61 -4.49
CA MET A 16 -3.49 15.44 -5.20
C MET A 16 -3.10 15.77 -6.65
N ARG A 17 -3.92 16.55 -7.38
CA ARG A 17 -3.56 17.00 -8.74
C ARG A 17 -2.27 17.81 -8.74
N LYS A 18 -2.11 18.71 -7.78
CA LYS A 18 -0.90 19.53 -7.62
C LYS A 18 0.33 18.66 -7.28
N LEU A 19 0.17 17.67 -6.42
CA LEU A 19 1.21 16.72 -6.04
C LEU A 19 1.69 15.91 -7.25
N ILE A 20 0.79 15.25 -7.98
CA ILE A 20 1.12 14.47 -9.19
C ILE A 20 1.89 15.33 -10.19
N ARG A 21 1.38 16.54 -10.46
CA ARG A 21 2.05 17.48 -11.36
C ARG A 21 3.45 17.83 -10.89
N GLY A 22 3.61 18.11 -9.60
CA GLY A 22 4.90 18.40 -8.99
C GLY A 22 5.89 17.26 -9.14
N TRP A 23 5.48 16.02 -8.84
CA TRP A 23 6.35 14.84 -8.92
C TRP A 23 6.85 14.60 -10.35
N VAL A 24 5.93 14.56 -11.30
CA VAL A 24 6.24 14.28 -12.71
C VAL A 24 7.09 15.39 -13.30
N THR A 25 6.78 16.66 -13.03
CA THR A 25 7.58 17.81 -13.51
C THR A 25 8.99 17.79 -12.92
N ALA A 26 9.13 17.49 -11.63
CA ALA A 26 10.44 17.37 -10.99
C ALA A 26 11.27 16.24 -11.62
N ALA A 27 10.65 15.09 -11.89
CA ALA A 27 11.31 13.96 -12.53
C ALA A 27 11.69 14.23 -13.99
N CYS A 28 10.81 14.85 -14.78
CA CYS A 28 11.13 15.27 -16.15
C CYS A 28 12.36 16.18 -16.17
N ARG A 29 12.41 17.17 -15.27
CA ARG A 29 13.55 18.07 -15.15
C ARG A 29 14.84 17.35 -14.74
N GLU A 30 14.76 16.44 -13.77
CA GLU A 30 15.94 15.70 -13.30
C GLU A 30 16.50 14.76 -14.37
N TRP A 31 15.63 14.16 -15.17
CA TRP A 31 16.02 13.17 -16.18
C TRP A 31 16.15 13.74 -17.59
N SER A 32 16.03 15.07 -17.72
CA SER A 32 16.05 15.78 -19.01
C SER A 32 15.02 15.24 -20.02
N TYR A 33 13.89 14.76 -19.53
CA TYR A 33 12.76 14.40 -20.39
C TYR A 33 11.97 15.65 -20.80
N PRO A 34 11.31 15.63 -21.97
CA PRO A 34 10.35 16.68 -22.31
C PRO A 34 9.24 16.76 -21.26
N ASN A 35 8.62 17.94 -21.16
CA ASN A 35 7.42 18.10 -20.37
C ASN A 35 6.30 17.23 -20.95
N VAL A 36 5.55 16.55 -20.08
CA VAL A 36 4.35 15.80 -20.47
C VAL A 36 3.16 16.74 -20.67
N SER A 37 2.18 16.29 -21.45
CA SER A 37 0.95 17.03 -21.74
C SER A 37 -0.11 16.89 -20.62
N GLU A 38 -1.13 17.76 -20.61
CA GLU A 38 -2.25 17.66 -19.67
C GLU A 38 -2.95 16.29 -19.64
N PRO A 39 -3.23 15.64 -20.79
CA PRO A 39 -3.80 14.29 -20.81
C PRO A 39 -3.01 13.24 -20.01
N TYR A 40 -1.69 13.39 -19.88
CA TYR A 40 -0.90 12.50 -19.03
C TYR A 40 -1.31 12.66 -17.56
N PHE A 41 -1.44 13.89 -17.07
CA PHE A 41 -1.80 14.16 -15.68
C PHE A 41 -3.22 13.69 -15.37
N ASP A 42 -4.16 13.92 -16.29
CA ASP A 42 -5.54 13.46 -16.14
C ASP A 42 -5.61 11.93 -16.12
N ALA A 43 -4.92 11.24 -17.04
CA ALA A 43 -4.88 9.79 -17.04
C ALA A 43 -4.30 9.21 -15.74
N VAL A 44 -3.27 9.85 -15.17
CA VAL A 44 -2.70 9.41 -13.89
C VAL A 44 -3.67 9.62 -12.74
N TYR A 45 -4.32 10.78 -12.69
CA TYR A 45 -5.25 11.14 -11.64
C TYR A 45 -6.52 10.27 -11.68
N GLU A 46 -7.10 10.06 -12.86
CA GLU A 46 -8.32 9.29 -13.08
C GLU A 46 -8.15 7.81 -12.77
N ARG A 47 -6.95 7.27 -12.99
CA ARG A 47 -6.64 5.87 -12.67
C ARG A 47 -6.73 5.58 -11.16
N LEU A 48 -6.52 6.57 -10.30
CA LEU A 48 -6.58 6.39 -8.85
C LEU A 48 -8.03 6.52 -8.35
N PRO A 49 -8.53 5.60 -7.51
CA PRO A 49 -9.78 5.81 -6.80
C PRO A 49 -9.72 7.01 -5.87
N VAL A 50 -10.87 7.65 -5.62
CA VAL A 50 -10.97 8.82 -4.72
C VAL A 50 -10.34 8.54 -3.35
N GLY A 51 -10.57 7.35 -2.77
CA GLY A 51 -10.00 6.97 -1.47
C GLY A 51 -8.47 6.98 -1.45
N VAL A 52 -7.82 6.49 -2.51
CA VAL A 52 -6.35 6.52 -2.63
C VAL A 52 -5.87 7.97 -2.77
N ARG A 53 -6.52 8.76 -3.62
CA ARG A 53 -6.19 10.19 -3.81
C ARG A 53 -6.26 10.95 -2.49
N THR A 54 -7.36 10.79 -1.76
CA THR A 54 -7.59 11.50 -0.50
C THR A 54 -6.61 11.08 0.58
N LEU A 55 -6.29 9.77 0.69
CA LEU A 55 -5.34 9.27 1.69
C LEU A 55 -3.91 9.72 1.42
N VAL A 56 -3.48 9.74 0.16
CA VAL A 56 -2.15 10.25 -0.19
C VAL A 56 -2.06 11.76 0.04
N ALA A 57 -3.07 12.53 -0.38
CA ALA A 57 -3.11 13.97 -0.17
C ALA A 57 -3.16 14.33 1.33
N SER A 58 -3.99 13.65 2.12
CA SER A 58 -4.04 13.86 3.57
C SER A 58 -2.74 13.41 4.24
N GLY A 59 -2.16 12.29 3.82
CA GLY A 59 -0.87 11.82 4.33
C GLY A 59 0.26 12.83 4.09
N HIS A 60 0.25 13.53 2.96
CA HIS A 60 1.18 14.65 2.72
C HIS A 60 0.90 15.85 3.61
N ARG A 61 -0.36 16.24 3.74
CA ARG A 61 -0.79 17.37 4.58
C ARG A 61 -0.45 17.15 6.06
N ASP A 62 -0.64 15.92 6.52
CA ASP A 62 -0.49 15.52 7.92
C ASP A 62 0.93 15.00 8.22
N GLU A 63 1.87 15.22 7.28
CA GLU A 63 3.30 14.85 7.36
C GLU A 63 3.61 13.35 7.56
N LEU A 64 2.63 12.48 7.35
CA LEU A 64 2.82 11.03 7.32
C LEU A 64 3.61 10.59 6.08
N ILE A 65 3.48 11.34 4.99
CA ILE A 65 4.19 11.16 3.73
C ILE A 65 5.03 12.42 3.47
N LYS A 66 6.35 12.30 3.60
CA LYS A 66 7.28 13.43 3.56
C LYS A 66 7.98 13.50 2.19
N PRO A 67 7.86 14.63 1.45
CA PRO A 67 8.49 14.76 0.15
C PRO A 67 10.03 14.81 0.26
N VAL A 68 10.70 14.16 -0.69
CA VAL A 68 12.17 14.17 -0.82
C VAL A 68 12.52 14.46 -2.27
N GLY A 69 13.30 15.51 -2.55
CA GLY A 69 13.79 15.79 -3.91
C GLY A 69 12.69 15.98 -4.98
N GLY A 70 11.46 16.34 -4.59
CA GLY A 70 10.37 16.70 -5.50
C GLY A 70 9.52 15.55 -6.04
N TYR A 71 10.07 14.37 -6.33
CA TYR A 71 9.32 13.21 -6.86
C TYR A 71 9.54 11.92 -6.05
N ARG A 72 10.36 12.00 -5.00
CA ARG A 72 10.57 10.92 -4.03
C ARG A 72 9.85 11.24 -2.73
N PHE A 73 9.71 10.25 -1.88
CA PHE A 73 9.09 10.39 -0.58
C PHE A 73 9.72 9.45 0.45
N THR A 74 9.55 9.80 1.72
CA THR A 74 9.75 8.91 2.85
C THR A 74 8.46 8.91 3.68
N LEU A 75 8.27 7.90 4.52
CA LEU A 75 7.13 7.81 5.42
C LEU A 75 7.58 8.16 6.84
N GLN A 76 6.67 8.74 7.62
CA GLN A 76 6.94 9.03 9.03
C GLN A 76 7.36 7.76 9.78
N GLY A 77 8.27 7.87 10.76
CA GLY A 77 8.66 6.72 11.58
C GLY A 77 9.38 5.59 10.83
N LEU A 78 9.77 5.77 9.55
CA LEU A 78 10.63 4.79 8.89
C LEU A 78 12.00 4.71 9.57
N PRO A 79 12.55 3.48 9.73
CA PRO A 79 13.91 3.30 10.20
C PRO A 79 14.94 4.01 9.32
N PRO A 80 16.09 4.44 9.88
CA PRO A 80 17.20 4.96 9.10
C PRO A 80 17.62 3.99 7.98
N GLY A 81 17.85 4.51 6.77
CA GLY A 81 18.26 3.72 5.61
C GLY A 81 17.13 3.05 4.83
N LYS A 82 15.86 3.15 5.27
CA LYS A 82 14.70 2.80 4.44
C LYS A 82 14.22 4.00 3.63
N GLY A 83 13.96 3.76 2.34
CA GLY A 83 13.68 4.81 1.37
C GLY A 83 14.91 5.70 1.06
N PRO A 84 14.71 6.86 0.42
CA PRO A 84 13.43 7.36 -0.07
C PRO A 84 12.90 6.53 -1.24
N TYR A 85 11.59 6.33 -1.27
CA TYR A 85 10.87 5.70 -2.39
C TYR A 85 10.57 6.75 -3.46
N ALA A 86 10.26 6.32 -4.68
CA ALA A 86 9.96 7.23 -5.79
C ALA A 86 8.51 7.05 -6.25
N TRP A 87 7.78 8.14 -6.43
CA TRP A 87 6.45 8.10 -7.05
C TRP A 87 6.51 7.72 -8.52
N VAL A 88 7.66 7.98 -9.15
CA VAL A 88 7.89 7.74 -10.56
C VAL A 88 9.25 7.10 -10.79
N SER A 89 9.35 6.31 -11.86
CA SER A 89 10.56 5.69 -12.38
C SER A 89 10.83 6.13 -13.82
N ARG A 90 12.05 5.90 -14.30
CA ARG A 90 12.41 6.21 -15.69
C ARG A 90 11.72 5.26 -16.65
N ASN A 91 11.11 5.80 -17.70
CA ASN A 91 10.70 5.03 -18.87
C ASN A 91 11.40 5.61 -20.10
N GLU A 92 12.56 5.02 -20.42
CA GLU A 92 13.41 5.49 -21.52
C GLU A 92 12.76 5.32 -22.89
N GLN A 93 11.89 4.32 -23.06
CA GLN A 93 11.19 4.10 -24.32
C GLN A 93 10.20 5.23 -24.62
N ALA A 94 9.45 5.67 -23.60
CA ALA A 94 8.48 6.76 -23.75
C ALA A 94 9.09 8.15 -23.57
N GLN A 95 10.34 8.24 -23.07
CA GLN A 95 10.98 9.50 -22.64
C GLN A 95 10.07 10.31 -21.70
N ALA A 96 9.41 9.61 -20.77
CA ALA A 96 8.49 10.19 -19.82
C ALA A 96 8.59 9.42 -18.48
N PRO A 97 8.22 10.03 -17.34
CA PRO A 97 8.14 9.28 -16.09
C PRO A 97 7.07 8.18 -16.17
N ALA A 98 7.35 7.00 -15.61
CA ALA A 98 6.34 5.97 -15.33
C ALA A 98 5.94 6.07 -13.87
N ILE A 99 4.64 6.04 -13.57
CA ILE A 99 4.16 6.06 -12.18
C ILE A 99 4.40 4.71 -11.52
N ASN A 100 4.94 4.72 -10.31
CA ASN A 100 5.06 3.54 -9.47
C ASN A 100 3.76 3.37 -8.67
N TRP A 101 2.78 2.72 -9.28
CA TRP A 101 1.41 2.60 -8.76
C TRP A 101 1.31 1.89 -7.41
N GLU A 102 2.11 0.85 -7.22
CA GLU A 102 2.14 0.09 -5.96
C GLU A 102 2.49 0.98 -4.77
N TYR A 103 3.48 1.87 -4.92
CA TYR A 103 3.86 2.82 -3.88
C TYR A 103 2.76 3.83 -3.55
N LEU A 104 1.90 4.21 -4.50
CA LEU A 104 0.74 5.08 -4.21
C LEU A 104 -0.27 4.39 -3.30
N ILE A 105 -0.53 3.10 -3.54
CA ILE A 105 -1.47 2.32 -2.74
C ILE A 105 -0.85 2.01 -1.38
N GLN A 106 0.42 1.64 -1.34
CA GLN A 106 1.15 1.40 -0.09
C GLN A 106 1.23 2.66 0.78
N ALA A 107 1.51 3.83 0.20
CA ALA A 107 1.51 5.07 0.96
C ALA A 107 0.11 5.47 1.46
N ALA A 108 -0.94 5.24 0.66
CA ALA A 108 -2.32 5.43 1.09
C ALA A 108 -2.69 4.52 2.27
N GLU A 109 -2.41 3.22 2.14
CA GLU A 109 -2.68 2.24 3.20
C GLU A 109 -1.88 2.56 4.46
N TYR A 110 -0.61 2.95 4.31
CA TYR A 110 0.22 3.41 5.42
C TYR A 110 -0.37 4.63 6.11
N ALA A 111 -0.72 5.69 5.37
CA ALA A 111 -1.31 6.90 5.94
C ALA A 111 -2.61 6.59 6.70
N ARG A 112 -3.44 5.70 6.14
CA ARG A 112 -4.68 5.23 6.76
C ARG A 112 -4.43 4.51 8.09
N VAL A 113 -3.55 3.52 8.11
CA VAL A 113 -3.31 2.73 9.34
C VAL A 113 -2.50 3.50 10.36
N TYR A 114 -1.45 4.20 9.94
CA TYR A 114 -0.58 4.94 10.85
C TYR A 114 -1.33 6.08 11.52
N GLY A 115 -2.05 6.91 10.75
CA GLY A 115 -2.83 8.02 11.29
C GLY A 115 -3.92 7.58 12.27
N THR A 116 -4.43 6.36 12.12
CA THR A 116 -5.51 5.82 12.97
C THR A 116 -4.99 5.04 14.18
N LEU A 117 -3.93 4.25 14.03
CA LEU A 117 -3.51 3.25 15.02
C LEU A 117 -2.25 3.67 15.78
N SER A 118 -1.35 4.46 15.19
CA SER A 118 -0.15 4.93 15.89
C SER A 118 -0.49 5.75 17.15
N PRO A 119 -1.47 6.67 17.15
CA PRO A 119 -1.88 7.38 18.37
C PRO A 119 -2.41 6.47 19.48
N LYS A 120 -2.82 5.24 19.13
CA LYS A 120 -3.34 4.22 20.06
C LYS A 120 -2.22 3.27 20.54
N GLY A 121 -0.97 3.56 20.18
CA GLY A 121 0.21 2.79 20.60
C GLY A 121 0.57 1.60 19.72
N TYR A 122 -0.18 1.33 18.64
CA TYR A 122 0.19 0.28 17.70
C TYR A 122 1.48 0.62 16.97
N LEU A 123 2.24 -0.42 16.64
CA LEU A 123 3.47 -0.33 15.89
C LEU A 123 3.17 -0.64 14.41
N ILE A 124 3.52 0.28 13.52
CA ILE A 124 3.32 0.12 12.09
C ILE A 124 4.68 0.09 11.42
N ALA A 125 4.95 -0.96 10.66
CA ALA A 125 6.17 -1.07 9.87
C ALA A 125 5.85 -1.23 8.39
N VAL A 126 6.76 -0.73 7.54
CA VAL A 126 6.66 -0.77 6.08
C VAL A 126 7.82 -1.62 5.55
N GLU A 127 7.54 -2.46 4.57
CA GLU A 127 8.49 -3.42 4.00
C GLU A 127 9.17 -4.24 5.11
N ASP A 128 8.35 -4.77 6.02
CA ASP A 128 8.86 -5.64 7.08
C ASP A 128 9.01 -7.06 6.55
N ARG A 129 10.27 -7.43 6.28
CA ARG A 129 10.67 -8.70 5.66
C ARG A 129 10.06 -8.89 4.28
N LEU A 130 8.97 -9.66 4.18
CA LEU A 130 8.29 -10.00 2.92
C LEU A 130 6.94 -9.31 2.78
N MET A 131 6.61 -8.39 3.70
CA MET A 131 5.30 -7.76 3.81
C MET A 131 5.37 -6.27 3.56
N ASP A 132 4.38 -5.74 2.83
CA ASP A 132 4.37 -4.32 2.47
C ASP A 132 4.08 -3.42 3.67
N ILE A 133 3.08 -3.79 4.49
CA ILE A 133 2.77 -3.11 5.76
C ILE A 133 2.36 -4.13 6.82
N THR A 134 2.87 -3.96 8.03
CA THR A 134 2.48 -4.73 9.22
C THR A 134 2.00 -3.80 10.33
N VAL A 135 1.04 -4.30 11.12
CA VAL A 135 0.56 -3.66 12.34
C VAL A 135 0.70 -4.65 13.49
N SER A 136 1.41 -4.23 14.52
CA SER A 136 1.58 -4.97 15.76
C SER A 136 0.99 -4.21 16.95
N ASP A 137 0.57 -4.95 17.95
CA ASP A 137 0.21 -4.40 19.26
C ASP A 137 1.42 -3.67 19.90
N PRO A 138 1.18 -2.83 20.93
CA PRO A 138 2.25 -2.18 21.67
C PRO A 138 3.29 -3.14 22.28
N ASP A 139 2.90 -4.39 22.52
CA ASP A 139 3.78 -5.46 23.04
C ASP A 139 4.61 -6.16 21.93
N GLY A 140 4.41 -5.79 20.67
CA GLY A 140 5.11 -6.31 19.50
C GLY A 140 4.44 -7.50 18.81
N ALA A 141 3.30 -8.00 19.31
CA ALA A 141 2.59 -9.09 18.66
C ALA A 141 1.97 -8.64 17.32
N LEU A 142 2.31 -9.33 16.23
CA LEU A 142 1.76 -9.03 14.90
C LEU A 142 0.25 -9.30 14.89
N ARG A 143 -0.54 -8.29 14.53
CA ARG A 143 -2.01 -8.39 14.44
C ARG A 143 -2.52 -8.38 13.03
N TRP A 144 -1.91 -7.59 12.16
CA TRP A 144 -2.43 -7.38 10.83
C TRP A 144 -1.31 -7.26 9.83
N TYR A 145 -1.48 -7.98 8.73
CA TYR A 145 -0.63 -7.88 7.56
C TYR A 145 -1.44 -7.32 6.39
N ILE A 146 -0.89 -6.32 5.71
CA ILE A 146 -1.46 -5.71 4.50
C ILE A 146 -0.48 -5.93 3.36
N GLU A 147 -0.95 -6.62 2.32
CA GLU A 147 -0.30 -6.73 1.02
C GLU A 147 -0.87 -5.69 0.06
N VAL A 148 0.00 -5.16 -0.79
CA VAL A 148 -0.35 -4.23 -1.84
C VAL A 148 -0.03 -4.85 -3.20
N LYS A 149 -0.93 -4.64 -4.16
CA LYS A 149 -0.70 -4.94 -5.57
C LYS A 149 -1.13 -3.76 -6.41
N GLU A 150 -0.51 -3.57 -7.57
CA GLU A 150 -0.97 -2.54 -8.51
C GLU A 150 -2.38 -2.82 -9.04
N ARG A 151 -2.68 -4.06 -9.46
CA ARG A 151 -3.90 -4.38 -10.21
C ARG A 151 -4.84 -5.26 -9.42
N ALA A 152 -6.12 -4.90 -9.40
CA ALA A 152 -7.17 -5.70 -8.76
C ALA A 152 -7.30 -7.12 -9.33
N ILE A 153 -7.00 -7.32 -10.62
CA ILE A 153 -7.10 -8.64 -11.28
C ILE A 153 -6.11 -9.67 -10.71
N ASP A 154 -5.05 -9.23 -10.04
CA ASP A 154 -4.04 -10.10 -9.44
C ASP A 154 -4.49 -10.67 -8.09
N ILE A 155 -5.51 -10.06 -7.44
CA ILE A 155 -5.93 -10.41 -6.08
C ILE A 155 -6.64 -11.77 -6.00
N PRO A 156 -7.67 -12.09 -6.81
CA PRO A 156 -8.40 -13.35 -6.65
C PRO A 156 -7.49 -14.58 -6.73
N GLY A 157 -6.63 -14.65 -7.75
CA GLY A 157 -5.70 -15.78 -7.90
C GLY A 157 -4.62 -15.84 -6.81
N LEU A 158 -4.27 -14.72 -6.18
CA LEU A 158 -3.39 -14.72 -5.00
C LEU A 158 -4.12 -15.27 -3.77
N VAL A 159 -5.30 -14.75 -3.47
CA VAL A 159 -6.14 -15.17 -2.33
C VAL A 159 -6.47 -16.66 -2.43
N ASP A 160 -6.92 -17.13 -3.58
CA ASP A 160 -7.31 -18.52 -3.80
C ASP A 160 -6.13 -19.45 -3.50
N ARG A 161 -4.95 -19.15 -4.03
CA ARG A 161 -3.75 -19.97 -3.79
C ARG A 161 -3.28 -19.92 -2.33
N ILE A 162 -3.34 -18.76 -1.67
CA ILE A 162 -3.05 -18.66 -0.23
C ILE A 162 -4.04 -19.53 0.56
N GLY A 163 -5.33 -19.46 0.21
CA GLY A 163 -6.39 -20.27 0.80
C GLY A 163 -6.18 -21.77 0.60
N THR A 164 -5.80 -22.20 -0.60
CA THR A 164 -5.45 -23.61 -0.88
C THR A 164 -4.32 -24.09 0.02
N TYR A 165 -3.22 -23.33 0.13
CA TYR A 165 -2.12 -23.69 1.04
C TYR A 165 -2.57 -23.73 2.51
N GLY A 166 -3.38 -22.78 2.94
CA GLY A 166 -3.95 -22.75 4.29
C GLY A 166 -4.85 -23.96 4.58
N HIS A 167 -5.67 -24.35 3.60
CA HIS A 167 -6.58 -25.49 3.72
C HIS A 167 -5.83 -26.82 3.75
N GLU A 168 -4.89 -27.04 2.82
CA GLU A 168 -4.14 -28.29 2.67
C GLU A 168 -3.09 -28.52 3.77
N GLY A 169 -2.62 -27.43 4.39
CA GLY A 169 -1.53 -27.42 5.36
C GLY A 169 -0.23 -26.94 4.72
N VAL A 170 0.33 -25.87 5.29
CA VAL A 170 1.51 -25.23 4.73
C VAL A 170 2.78 -26.02 5.07
N ASP A 171 3.49 -26.47 4.04
CA ASP A 171 4.86 -26.95 4.17
C ASP A 171 5.84 -25.78 4.31
N LEU A 172 6.37 -25.60 5.52
CA LEU A 172 7.33 -24.53 5.83
C LEU A 172 8.68 -24.73 5.13
N ASN A 173 9.01 -25.96 4.74
CA ASN A 173 10.30 -26.31 4.14
C ASN A 173 10.28 -26.27 2.60
N ALA A 174 9.09 -26.26 1.98
CA ALA A 174 8.96 -26.21 0.52
C ALA A 174 9.61 -24.93 -0.07
N PRO A 175 10.38 -24.98 -1.16
CA PRO A 175 10.95 -23.78 -1.76
C PRO A 175 9.85 -22.86 -2.32
N ASP A 176 9.91 -21.55 -2.01
CA ASP A 176 8.87 -20.56 -2.35
C ASP A 176 9.38 -19.40 -3.24
N ARG A 177 10.58 -19.53 -3.80
CA ARG A 177 11.12 -18.54 -4.74
C ARG A 177 10.25 -18.50 -6.00
N GLY A 178 9.69 -17.32 -6.30
CA GLY A 178 8.75 -17.13 -7.41
C GLY A 178 7.31 -17.56 -7.10
N ASN A 179 7.03 -18.08 -5.90
CA ASN A 179 5.69 -18.45 -5.45
C ASN A 179 5.23 -17.51 -4.33
N ASP A 180 4.68 -16.37 -4.73
CA ASP A 180 4.23 -15.33 -3.79
C ASP A 180 3.18 -15.88 -2.80
N ALA A 181 2.21 -16.65 -3.29
CA ALA A 181 1.16 -17.22 -2.46
C ALA A 181 1.69 -18.15 -1.35
N LEU A 182 2.61 -19.07 -1.68
CA LEU A 182 3.22 -19.97 -0.68
C LEU A 182 4.01 -19.18 0.35
N ARG A 183 4.78 -18.18 -0.09
CA ARG A 183 5.54 -17.33 0.79
C ARG A 183 4.64 -16.59 1.79
N LYS A 184 3.52 -16.02 1.33
CA LYS A 184 2.55 -15.36 2.23
C LYS A 184 1.90 -16.38 3.18
N ALA A 185 1.51 -17.56 2.68
CA ALA A 185 0.92 -18.62 3.52
C ALA A 185 1.87 -19.08 4.64
N LYS A 186 3.16 -19.26 4.35
CA LYS A 186 4.18 -19.57 5.36
C LYS A 186 4.29 -18.50 6.43
N TYR A 187 4.28 -17.23 6.03
CA TYR A 187 4.30 -16.12 6.97
C TYR A 187 3.07 -16.10 7.87
N LEU A 188 1.87 -16.36 7.33
CA LEU A 188 0.66 -16.45 8.13
C LEU A 188 0.79 -17.55 9.19
N ILE A 189 1.37 -18.71 8.86
CA ILE A 189 1.61 -19.78 9.83
C ILE A 189 2.68 -19.42 10.86
N GLN A 190 3.77 -18.77 10.43
CA GLN A 190 4.90 -18.44 11.28
C GLN A 190 4.58 -17.34 12.29
N TYR A 191 3.89 -16.29 11.86
CA TYR A 191 3.66 -15.09 12.66
C TYR A 191 2.25 -14.97 13.23
N ARG A 192 1.33 -15.81 12.76
CA ARG A 192 -0.04 -15.92 13.28
C ARG A 192 -0.81 -14.56 13.39
N PRO A 193 -0.75 -13.63 12.39
CA PRO A 193 -1.55 -12.41 12.45
C PRO A 193 -3.04 -12.72 12.52
N VAL A 194 -3.80 -11.86 13.19
CA VAL A 194 -5.26 -11.98 13.27
C VAL A 194 -5.93 -11.65 11.94
N TYR A 195 -5.37 -10.69 11.19
CA TYR A 195 -5.94 -10.21 9.95
C TYR A 195 -4.94 -10.22 8.79
N LEU A 196 -5.48 -10.44 7.59
CA LEU A 196 -4.83 -10.23 6.31
C LEU A 196 -5.68 -9.25 5.50
N SER A 197 -5.06 -8.21 4.93
CA SER A 197 -5.67 -7.40 3.88
C SER A 197 -4.84 -7.47 2.61
N ILE A 198 -5.50 -7.42 1.46
CA ILE A 198 -4.86 -7.25 0.17
C ILE A 198 -5.52 -6.06 -0.54
N SER A 199 -4.73 -5.05 -0.85
CA SER A 199 -5.16 -3.77 -1.39
C SER A 199 -4.58 -3.54 -2.78
N ALA A 200 -5.39 -3.06 -3.71
CA ALA A 200 -4.99 -2.66 -5.06
C ALA A 200 -5.81 -1.46 -5.55
N ILE A 201 -5.48 -0.95 -6.75
CA ILE A 201 -6.28 0.10 -7.39
C ILE A 201 -7.70 -0.42 -7.60
N GLY A 202 -8.64 0.16 -6.86
CA GLY A 202 -10.08 -0.09 -6.97
C GLY A 202 -10.58 -1.33 -6.22
N LEU A 203 -9.73 -2.02 -5.46
CA LEU A 203 -10.12 -3.21 -4.70
C LEU A 203 -9.37 -3.30 -3.38
N ARG A 204 -10.08 -3.60 -2.30
CA ARG A 204 -9.51 -4.07 -1.04
C ARG A 204 -10.29 -5.29 -0.58
N ARG A 205 -9.57 -6.33 -0.16
CA ARG A 205 -10.13 -7.53 0.47
C ARG A 205 -9.52 -7.67 1.84
N ASP A 206 -10.36 -7.84 2.83
CA ASP A 206 -10.01 -7.98 4.23
C ASP A 206 -10.43 -9.38 4.70
N PHE A 207 -9.60 -10.01 5.52
CA PHE A 207 -9.82 -11.36 6.01
C PHE A 207 -9.43 -11.47 7.48
N GLN A 208 -10.26 -12.14 8.27
CA GLN A 208 -9.81 -12.76 9.51
C GLN A 208 -9.07 -14.06 9.18
N VAL A 209 -7.95 -14.32 9.86
CA VAL A 209 -7.19 -15.56 9.70
C VAL A 209 -7.51 -16.51 10.86
N ALA A 210 -8.25 -17.58 10.56
CA ALA A 210 -8.62 -18.60 11.53
C ALA A 210 -7.64 -19.78 11.48
N TYR A 211 -6.80 -19.92 12.51
CA TYR A 211 -5.79 -20.96 12.56
C TYR A 211 -6.31 -22.30 13.10
N ALA A 212 -5.82 -23.39 12.52
CA ALA A 212 -6.08 -24.75 12.96
C ALA A 212 -4.77 -25.52 13.21
N ALA A 213 -4.89 -26.76 13.70
CA ALA A 213 -3.75 -27.65 13.90
C ALA A 213 -3.08 -28.03 12.56
N GLY A 214 -1.80 -28.41 12.61
CA GLY A 214 -1.07 -28.93 11.46
C GLY A 214 -0.74 -27.90 10.38
N ASN A 215 -0.30 -26.70 10.77
CA ASN A 215 0.04 -25.59 9.85
C ASN A 215 -1.09 -25.22 8.88
N ARG A 216 -2.34 -25.26 9.37
CA ARG A 216 -3.53 -24.90 8.59
C ARG A 216 -4.12 -23.58 9.05
N PHE A 217 -4.78 -22.91 8.13
CA PHE A 217 -5.61 -21.74 8.40
C PHE A 217 -6.72 -21.60 7.35
N ALA A 218 -7.75 -20.83 7.69
CA ALA A 218 -8.74 -20.35 6.74
C ALA A 218 -8.70 -18.83 6.68
N LEU A 219 -8.92 -18.27 5.48
CA LEU A 219 -9.21 -16.85 5.29
C LEU A 219 -10.73 -16.70 5.29
N ILE A 220 -11.25 -15.97 6.27
CA ILE A 220 -12.68 -15.68 6.40
C ILE A 220 -12.87 -14.24 5.96
N ASP A 221 -13.68 -14.00 4.93
CA ASP A 221 -14.05 -12.63 4.50
C ASP A 221 -14.60 -11.87 5.72
N ASP A 222 -13.95 -10.77 6.07
CA ASP A 222 -14.29 -9.96 7.23
C ASP A 222 -13.89 -8.50 6.97
N MET A 223 -14.31 -7.58 7.82
CA MET A 223 -13.82 -6.21 7.83
C MET A 223 -12.80 -6.06 8.94
N VAL A 224 -11.59 -5.56 8.64
CA VAL A 224 -10.64 -5.25 9.72
C VAL A 224 -11.15 -4.03 10.49
N PRO A 225 -11.51 -4.16 11.77
CA PRO A 225 -12.07 -3.05 12.53
C PRO A 225 -10.95 -2.05 12.81
N LEU A 226 -11.02 -0.88 12.18
CA LEU A 226 -10.14 0.26 12.43
C LEU A 226 -10.62 1.11 13.61
N ILE A 227 -11.38 0.51 14.54
CA ILE A 227 -12.17 1.15 15.60
C ILE A 227 -13.28 2.04 15.06
#